data_AF-A0A8H7AQY7-F1
#
_entry.id   AF-A0A8H7AQY7-F1
#
_cell.length_a   1.000
_cell.length_b   1.000
_cell.length_c   1.000
_cell.angle_alpha   90.00
_cell.angle_beta   90.00
_cell.angle_gamma   90.00
#
_symmetry.space_group_name_H-M   'P 1'
#
loop_
_entity.id
_entity.type
_entity.pdbx_description
1 polymer ?
#
loop_
_entity_poly.entity_id
_entity_poly.type
_entity_poly.pdbx_seq_one_letter_code
_entity_poly.pdbx_strand_id
1 'polypeptide(L)'
;MSSNKSTAAPSSTYLRFQQAGEKALREKQFESAKRAFDHAFSRVSHDPNPDTSTLISILDLRLEARLKLGDLDAAVKDARTMIRYDRTDARGYLRCGQLARLKSDFAGAQTWYQQGLKNVPQHHEGYRKLASLSAKSIDKSAAPPNKCRDPLTVLPVEIIHMVYQYLDLQEATSCLRVSRLWRNSLLATYSIWDTFDLTGIKKPMIVRHLKACIRRLPNPPTTVRLNKLTPTARDHLSGYLRAHWDNTLEHLSVDLPHLLDLDSFRRSAPAVKSLHLGVQCPVDFKSVSDLLRSCNTLRYARFDAIIKGQQPWAPIHDDLCDESEKKKRQETPVLLTRLGLTAVSGPLQVDERFIDPSGLFHDFPNLEELQCTGFAFRGLDADLSKAKCLRQLTLRDCRPQHDLRLPSSLEVLICKETHCSPWSVPHPPPGFQQDAENVQTLFNLKVLQMDLVGRHLSRVLGLVRDSPSATLTRLDLSGSDMAPRHLSSLLAAGKLSQLTFLGLRDIDLVDEHVQSIAVGCPMLEHVEFSGLRITGVAIKEICMRTQIKELRLSACPRISADAIAWARAREITVVIQEPGRTQTSGRRVRYG
;
A
#
# COMPACT_ATOMS: atom_id res chain seq x y z
N MET A 1 -19.49 41.83 95.02
CA MET A 1 -20.28 40.58 95.10
C MET A 1 -20.92 40.37 93.75
N SER A 2 -20.32 39.47 92.97
CA SER A 2 -20.66 39.20 91.57
C SER A 2 -21.84 38.24 91.48
N SER A 3 -22.97 38.67 90.92
CA SER A 3 -24.00 37.75 90.43
C SER A 3 -23.79 37.54 88.94
N ASN A 4 -23.16 36.43 88.60
CA ASN A 4 -22.87 36.00 87.25
C ASN A 4 -24.17 35.54 86.57
N LYS A 5 -24.63 36.28 85.55
CA LYS A 5 -25.54 35.75 84.53
C LYS A 5 -24.65 35.35 83.34
N SER A 6 -24.39 34.06 83.18
CA SER A 6 -23.67 33.52 82.02
C SER A 6 -24.61 32.67 81.18
N THR A 7 -24.53 32.95 79.88
CA THR A 7 -25.31 32.51 78.74
C THR A 7 -25.20 31.01 78.41
N ALA A 8 -26.30 30.44 77.93
CA ALA A 8 -26.46 29.05 77.53
C ALA A 8 -25.67 28.68 76.25
N ALA A 9 -25.15 27.45 76.19
CA ALA A 9 -24.48 26.86 75.03
C ALA A 9 -25.17 25.55 74.60
N PRO A 10 -25.82 25.48 73.43
CA PRO A 10 -26.20 24.23 72.79
C PRO A 10 -25.36 24.03 71.51
N SER A 11 -24.27 23.25 71.55
CA SER A 11 -23.39 23.08 70.36
C SER A 11 -22.67 21.74 70.24
N SER A 12 -22.61 20.89 71.28
CA SER A 12 -21.68 19.74 71.27
C SER A 12 -22.24 18.42 70.72
N THR A 13 -23.57 18.27 70.57
CA THR A 13 -24.17 16.94 70.33
C THR A 13 -24.36 16.60 68.85
N TYR A 14 -24.81 17.52 67.99
CA TYR A 14 -24.96 17.24 66.55
C TYR A 14 -23.61 17.06 65.86
N LEU A 15 -22.58 17.81 66.30
CA LEU A 15 -21.23 17.74 65.73
C LEU A 15 -20.62 16.34 65.91
N ARG A 16 -20.89 15.68 67.04
CA ARG A 16 -20.48 14.28 67.27
C ARG A 16 -21.09 13.33 66.25
N PHE A 17 -22.39 13.49 65.95
CA PHE A 17 -23.08 12.68 64.95
C PHE A 17 -22.60 12.98 63.53
N GLN A 18 -22.32 14.25 63.21
CA GLN A 18 -21.74 14.63 61.92
C GLN A 18 -20.35 14.02 61.71
N GLN A 19 -19.46 14.14 62.69
CA GLN A 19 -18.11 13.55 62.63
C GLN A 19 -18.15 12.02 62.53
N ALA A 20 -19.07 11.38 63.26
CA ALA A 20 -19.30 9.94 63.15
C ALA A 20 -19.78 9.54 61.74
N GLY A 21 -20.69 10.31 61.15
CA GLY A 21 -21.17 10.10 59.78
C GLY A 21 -20.07 10.27 58.73
N GLU A 22 -19.24 11.31 58.85
CA GLU A 22 -18.10 11.55 57.96
C GLU A 22 -17.02 10.47 58.08
N LYS A 23 -16.76 9.96 59.30
CA LYS A 23 -15.89 8.79 59.51
C LYS A 23 -16.46 7.55 58.83
N ALA A 24 -17.76 7.28 59.01
CA ALA A 24 -18.42 6.14 58.37
C ALA A 24 -18.45 6.25 56.84
N LEU A 25 -18.57 7.45 56.27
CA LEU A 25 -18.41 7.68 54.83
C LEU A 25 -17.01 7.31 54.34
N ARG A 26 -15.96 7.71 55.07
CA ARG A 26 -14.56 7.36 54.74
C ARG A 26 -14.32 5.85 54.82
N GLU A 27 -14.94 5.17 55.79
CA GLU A 27 -14.86 3.72 55.98
C GLU A 27 -15.81 2.93 55.06
N LYS A 28 -16.52 3.59 54.13
CA LYS A 28 -17.52 3.01 53.19
C LYS A 28 -18.70 2.32 53.87
N GLN A 29 -18.98 2.63 55.14
CA GLN A 29 -20.12 2.14 55.89
C GLN A 29 -21.33 3.05 55.68
N PHE A 30 -21.92 3.00 54.47
CA PHE A 30 -22.91 4.00 54.04
C PHE A 30 -24.23 3.99 54.84
N GLU A 31 -24.69 2.84 55.34
CA GLU A 31 -25.87 2.77 56.22
C GLU A 31 -25.61 3.40 57.59
N SER A 32 -24.42 3.16 58.16
CA SER A 32 -24.00 3.78 59.43
C SER A 32 -23.88 5.30 59.27
N ALA A 33 -23.28 5.74 58.15
CA ALA A 33 -23.18 7.15 57.80
C ALA A 33 -24.55 7.83 57.68
N LYS A 34 -25.48 7.22 56.94
CA LYS A 34 -26.87 7.70 56.80
C LYS A 34 -27.54 7.87 58.15
N ARG A 35 -27.49 6.85 59.04
CA ARG A 35 -28.08 6.92 60.38
C ARG A 35 -27.48 8.04 61.23
N ALA A 36 -26.15 8.19 61.19
CA ALA A 36 -25.46 9.26 61.90
C ALA A 36 -25.90 10.65 61.39
N PHE A 37 -26.04 10.84 60.08
CA PHE A 37 -26.57 12.09 59.52
C PHE A 37 -28.06 12.31 59.81
N ASP A 38 -28.89 11.26 59.86
CA ASP A 38 -30.29 11.38 60.28
C ASP A 38 -30.41 11.87 61.73
N HIS A 39 -29.57 11.36 62.63
CA HIS A 39 -29.49 11.85 64.01
C HIS A 39 -28.96 13.29 64.08
N ALA A 40 -27.91 13.63 63.32
CA ALA A 40 -27.38 14.98 63.26
C ALA A 40 -28.45 15.97 62.76
N PHE A 41 -29.14 15.62 61.68
CA PHE A 41 -30.21 16.44 61.10
C PHE A 41 -31.36 16.65 62.08
N SER A 42 -31.84 15.60 62.75
CA SER A 42 -32.92 15.70 63.73
C SER A 42 -32.55 16.63 64.89
N ARG A 43 -31.30 16.59 65.37
CA ARG A 43 -30.86 17.48 66.46
C ARG A 43 -30.83 18.94 66.04
N VAL A 44 -30.34 19.24 64.84
CA VAL A 44 -30.30 20.62 64.33
C VAL A 44 -31.69 21.11 63.96
N SER A 45 -32.57 20.26 63.41
CA SER A 45 -33.91 20.67 62.99
C SER A 45 -34.88 20.96 64.14
N HIS A 46 -34.65 20.37 65.32
CA HIS A 46 -35.46 20.60 66.52
C HIS A 46 -34.91 21.72 67.41
N ASP A 47 -33.81 22.37 67.02
CA ASP A 47 -33.32 23.56 67.68
C ASP A 47 -34.29 24.73 67.44
N PRO A 48 -34.68 25.52 68.46
CA PRO A 48 -35.55 26.68 68.29
C PRO A 48 -35.03 27.74 67.30
N ASN A 49 -33.72 27.77 66.99
CA ASN A 49 -33.17 28.62 65.93
C ASN A 49 -32.14 27.86 65.08
N PRO A 50 -32.59 27.05 64.11
CA PRO A 50 -31.70 26.17 63.37
C PRO A 50 -30.83 26.96 62.38
N ASP A 51 -29.52 26.78 62.45
CA ASP A 51 -28.62 27.29 61.42
C ASP A 51 -28.89 26.57 60.09
N THR A 52 -29.44 27.35 59.15
CA THR A 52 -29.85 26.88 57.83
C THR A 52 -28.64 26.40 57.02
N SER A 53 -27.48 27.01 57.19
CA SER A 53 -26.24 26.60 56.49
C SER A 53 -25.78 25.21 56.95
N THR A 54 -25.79 24.98 58.27
CA THR A 54 -25.48 23.68 58.88
C THR A 54 -26.48 22.60 58.47
N LEU A 55 -27.79 22.90 58.42
CA LEU A 55 -28.80 21.96 57.94
C LEU A 55 -28.54 21.53 56.48
N ILE A 56 -28.23 22.48 55.60
CA ILE A 56 -27.94 22.19 54.19
C ILE A 56 -26.68 21.35 54.05
N SER A 57 -25.65 21.62 54.87
CA SER A 57 -24.42 20.81 54.88
C SER A 57 -24.68 19.37 55.29
N ILE A 58 -25.46 19.14 56.35
CA ILE A 58 -25.82 17.79 56.79
C ILE A 58 -26.66 17.08 55.74
N LEU A 59 -27.60 17.78 55.09
CA LEU A 59 -28.40 17.22 54.00
C LEU A 59 -27.53 16.84 52.78
N ASP A 60 -26.51 17.61 52.43
CA ASP A 60 -25.62 17.29 51.32
C ASP A 60 -24.78 16.02 51.60
N LEU A 61 -24.27 15.90 52.83
CA LEU A 61 -23.54 14.71 53.29
C LEU A 61 -24.44 13.47 53.36
N ARG A 62 -25.69 13.65 53.82
CA ARG A 62 -26.70 12.58 53.84
C ARG A 62 -27.08 12.13 52.43
N LEU A 63 -27.24 13.07 51.51
CA LEU A 63 -27.51 12.79 50.10
C LEU A 63 -26.40 11.95 49.48
N GLU A 64 -25.12 12.26 49.78
CA GLU A 64 -23.99 11.46 49.32
C GLU A 64 -24.06 10.01 49.83
N ALA A 65 -24.35 9.81 51.12
CA ALA A 65 -24.53 8.47 51.68
C ALA A 65 -25.65 7.69 50.97
N ARG A 66 -26.80 8.34 50.71
CA ARG A 66 -27.96 7.74 50.03
C ARG A 66 -27.68 7.41 48.56
N LEU A 67 -26.93 8.26 47.86
CA LEU A 67 -26.47 7.97 46.50
C LEU A 67 -25.61 6.70 46.44
N LYS A 68 -24.73 6.49 47.44
CA LYS A 68 -23.90 5.28 47.51
C LYS A 68 -24.71 4.02 47.85
N LEU A 69 -25.84 4.17 48.53
CA LEU A 69 -26.79 3.08 48.81
C LEU A 69 -27.76 2.80 47.65
N GLY A 70 -27.76 3.62 46.59
CA GLY A 70 -28.69 3.47 45.46
C GLY A 70 -30.10 4.01 45.71
N ASP A 71 -30.34 4.66 46.86
CA ASP A 71 -31.64 5.26 47.20
C ASP A 71 -31.78 6.65 46.56
N LEU A 72 -32.03 6.65 45.24
CA LEU A 72 -32.14 7.86 44.44
C LEU A 72 -33.36 8.72 44.84
N ASP A 73 -34.46 8.10 45.28
CA ASP A 73 -35.68 8.83 45.61
C ASP A 73 -35.56 9.57 46.94
N ALA A 74 -34.92 8.98 47.95
CA ALA A 74 -34.61 9.69 49.18
C ALA A 74 -33.53 10.78 48.98
N ALA A 75 -32.59 10.59 48.05
CA ALA A 75 -31.61 11.62 47.68
C ALA A 75 -32.29 12.84 47.01
N VAL A 76 -33.29 12.62 46.14
CA VAL A 76 -34.09 13.71 45.55
C VAL A 76 -34.86 14.48 46.61
N LYS A 77 -35.41 13.80 47.62
CA LYS A 77 -36.07 14.45 48.76
C LYS A 77 -35.10 15.38 49.50
N ASP A 78 -33.88 14.91 49.79
CA ASP A 78 -32.85 15.73 50.46
C ASP A 78 -32.46 16.97 49.65
N ALA A 79 -32.23 16.82 48.35
CA ALA A 79 -31.91 17.93 47.47
C ALA A 79 -33.05 18.99 47.43
N ARG A 80 -34.31 18.53 47.42
CA ARG A 80 -35.47 19.43 47.48
C ARG A 80 -35.62 20.11 48.84
N THR A 81 -35.31 19.41 49.94
CA THR A 81 -35.33 20.03 51.27
C THR A 81 -34.25 21.08 51.42
N MET A 82 -33.07 20.93 50.80
CA MET A 82 -32.04 21.97 50.76
C MET A 82 -32.58 23.27 50.16
N ILE A 83 -33.29 23.20 49.03
CA ILE A 83 -33.92 24.36 48.38
C ILE A 83 -35.03 24.99 49.25
N ARG A 84 -35.75 24.17 50.02
CA ARG A 84 -36.81 24.67 50.93
C ARG A 84 -36.23 25.46 52.10
N TYR A 85 -35.09 25.01 52.62
CA TYR A 85 -34.39 25.67 53.73
C TYR A 85 -33.72 26.98 53.27
N ASP A 86 -33.04 26.96 52.13
CA ASP A 86 -32.51 28.18 51.51
C ASP A 86 -32.67 28.15 49.99
N ARG A 87 -33.44 29.10 49.47
CA ARG A 87 -33.64 29.28 48.02
C ARG A 87 -32.48 29.99 47.34
N THR A 88 -31.61 30.65 48.10
CA THR A 88 -30.45 31.39 47.60
C THR A 88 -29.18 30.53 47.53
N ASP A 89 -29.18 29.34 48.14
CA ASP A 89 -28.08 28.38 48.07
C ASP A 89 -28.09 27.56 46.76
N ALA A 90 -26.94 27.53 46.07
CA ALA A 90 -26.79 26.80 44.81
C ALA A 90 -26.78 25.26 44.94
N ARG A 91 -26.40 24.72 46.10
CA ARG A 91 -26.17 23.27 46.32
C ARG A 91 -27.43 22.46 46.03
N GLY A 92 -28.58 22.90 46.53
CA GLY A 92 -29.86 22.21 46.29
C GLY A 92 -30.21 22.07 44.81
N TYR A 93 -30.10 23.17 44.04
CA TYR A 93 -30.35 23.17 42.60
C TYR A 93 -29.34 22.31 41.82
N LEU A 94 -28.06 22.38 42.19
CA LEU A 94 -27.00 21.55 41.59
C LEU A 94 -27.25 20.06 41.82
N ARG A 95 -27.64 19.66 43.03
CA ARG A 95 -27.94 18.26 43.37
C ARG A 95 -29.20 17.77 42.67
N CYS A 96 -30.27 18.57 42.59
CA CYS A 96 -31.46 18.25 41.82
C CYS A 96 -31.15 17.99 40.33
N GLY A 97 -30.37 18.88 39.71
CA GLY A 97 -29.95 18.70 38.32
C GLY A 97 -29.03 17.49 38.12
N GLN A 98 -28.14 17.19 39.06
CA GLN A 98 -27.30 15.99 39.02
C GLN A 98 -28.14 14.70 39.10
N LEU A 99 -29.10 14.67 40.03
CA LEU A 99 -30.00 13.53 40.21
C LEU A 99 -30.92 13.31 39.00
N ALA A 100 -31.43 14.37 38.38
CA ALA A 100 -32.21 14.28 37.15
C ALA A 100 -31.40 13.70 35.99
N ARG A 101 -30.11 14.08 35.86
CA ARG A 101 -29.20 13.48 34.86
C ARG A 101 -28.94 11.99 35.12
N LEU A 102 -28.83 11.58 36.39
CA LEU A 102 -28.68 10.17 36.74
C LEU A 102 -29.93 9.35 36.38
N LYS A 103 -31.12 9.98 36.39
CA LYS A 103 -32.38 9.38 35.92
C LYS A 103 -32.58 9.49 34.40
N SER A 104 -31.58 9.93 33.64
CA SER A 104 -31.66 10.21 32.20
C SER A 104 -32.68 11.27 31.79
N ASP A 105 -33.19 12.07 32.74
CA ASP A 105 -34.08 13.20 32.48
C ASP A 105 -33.26 14.49 32.30
N PHE A 106 -32.72 14.65 31.10
CA PHE A 106 -31.87 15.80 30.76
C PHE A 106 -32.65 17.12 30.69
N ALA A 107 -33.91 17.08 30.26
CA ALA A 107 -34.78 18.26 30.22
C ALA A 107 -35.13 18.73 31.63
N GLY A 108 -35.50 17.80 32.53
CA GLY A 108 -35.70 18.08 33.94
C GLY A 108 -34.43 18.63 34.60
N ALA A 109 -33.25 18.09 34.28
CA ALA A 109 -31.99 18.63 34.81
C ALA A 109 -31.75 20.10 34.41
N GLN A 110 -32.06 20.46 33.17
CA GLN A 110 -31.91 21.82 32.68
C GLN A 110 -32.83 22.81 33.40
N THR A 111 -34.10 22.42 33.63
CA THR A 111 -35.04 23.28 34.37
C THR A 111 -34.56 23.58 35.79
N TRP A 112 -33.95 22.61 36.49
CA TRP A 112 -33.36 22.83 37.80
C TRP A 112 -32.18 23.81 37.78
N TYR A 113 -31.28 23.72 36.79
CA TYR A 113 -30.18 24.67 36.67
C TYR A 113 -30.65 26.09 36.35
N GLN A 114 -31.65 26.23 35.47
CA GLN A 114 -32.26 27.53 35.15
C GLN A 114 -32.99 28.14 36.35
N GLN A 115 -33.70 27.32 37.14
CA GLN A 115 -34.32 27.78 38.39
C GLN A 115 -33.26 28.23 39.40
N GLY A 116 -32.12 27.54 39.48
CA GLY A 116 -30.99 27.97 40.32
C GLY A 116 -30.46 29.34 39.90
N LEU A 117 -30.27 29.58 38.60
CA LEU A 117 -29.80 30.88 38.08
C LEU A 117 -30.77 32.05 38.36
N LYS A 118 -32.06 31.78 38.53
CA LYS A 118 -33.06 32.81 38.87
C LYS A 118 -33.06 33.17 40.36
N ASN A 119 -32.75 32.23 41.25
CA ASN A 119 -32.92 32.40 42.70
C ASN A 119 -31.59 32.59 43.45
N VAL A 120 -30.47 32.11 42.90
CA VAL A 120 -29.15 32.18 43.52
C VAL A 120 -28.44 33.49 43.12
N PRO A 121 -27.91 34.29 44.07
CA PRO A 121 -27.14 35.50 43.77
C PRO A 121 -25.87 35.21 42.96
N GLN A 122 -25.46 36.13 42.08
CA GLN A 122 -24.28 35.96 41.22
C GLN A 122 -22.96 35.76 41.99
N HIS A 123 -22.86 36.32 43.19
CA HIS A 123 -21.67 36.22 44.05
C HIS A 123 -21.56 34.90 44.81
N HIS A 124 -22.59 34.03 44.77
CA HIS A 124 -22.56 32.73 45.43
C HIS A 124 -21.57 31.78 44.72
N GLU A 125 -20.77 31.03 45.48
CA GLU A 125 -19.72 30.13 44.97
C GLU A 125 -20.22 29.18 43.85
N GLY A 126 -21.41 28.62 44.04
CA GLY A 126 -22.05 27.71 43.09
C GLY A 126 -22.71 28.34 41.85
N TYR A 127 -22.82 29.67 41.75
CA TYR A 127 -23.52 30.34 40.63
C TYR A 127 -22.82 30.09 39.28
N ARG A 128 -21.48 30.20 39.23
CA ARG A 128 -20.69 29.91 38.02
C ARG A 128 -20.88 28.47 37.54
N LYS A 129 -21.03 27.53 38.49
CA LYS A 129 -21.24 26.11 38.18
C LYS A 129 -22.63 25.87 37.60
N LEU A 130 -23.67 26.53 38.12
CA LEU A 130 -25.02 26.53 37.56
C LEU A 130 -25.03 27.09 36.13
N ALA A 131 -24.34 28.21 35.88
CA ALA A 131 -24.26 28.84 34.57
C ALA A 131 -23.57 27.94 33.53
N SER A 132 -22.45 27.32 33.89
CA SER A 132 -21.73 26.39 33.01
C SER A 132 -22.56 25.15 32.67
N LEU A 133 -23.26 24.56 33.65
CA LEU A 133 -24.08 23.37 33.45
C LEU A 133 -25.35 23.67 32.63
N SER A 134 -25.96 24.84 32.83
CA SER A 134 -27.07 25.32 32.01
C SER A 134 -26.64 25.51 30.55
N ALA A 135 -25.49 26.13 30.30
CA ALA A 135 -24.97 26.36 28.93
C ALA A 135 -24.62 25.05 28.20
N LYS A 136 -23.91 24.11 28.85
CA LYS A 136 -23.51 22.81 28.26
C LYS A 136 -24.68 21.90 27.88
N SER A 137 -25.87 22.15 28.42
CA SER A 137 -27.06 21.34 28.14
C SER A 137 -27.76 21.75 26.84
N ILE A 138 -27.62 23.01 26.42
CA ILE A 138 -28.24 23.58 25.21
C ILE A 138 -27.64 22.95 23.94
N ASP A 139 -26.33 22.70 23.93
CA ASP A 139 -25.64 22.04 22.79
C ASP A 139 -26.04 20.58 22.58
N LYS A 140 -26.53 19.90 23.62
CA LYS A 140 -26.87 18.45 23.55
C LYS A 140 -28.35 18.19 23.27
N SER A 141 -29.24 19.14 23.51
CA SER A 141 -30.68 19.00 23.25
C SER A 141 -31.09 19.34 21.81
N ALA A 142 -30.23 19.99 21.03
CA ALA A 142 -30.50 20.37 19.64
C ALA A 142 -30.22 19.25 18.61
N ALA A 143 -29.49 18.19 18.99
CA ALA A 143 -29.31 17.02 18.15
C ALA A 143 -30.47 16.02 18.42
N PRO A 144 -31.30 15.65 17.42
CA PRO A 144 -32.18 14.49 17.59
C PRO A 144 -31.32 13.28 17.98
N PRO A 145 -31.86 12.32 18.77
CA PRO A 145 -31.11 11.11 19.08
C PRO A 145 -30.76 10.45 17.75
N ASN A 146 -29.47 10.47 17.41
CA ASN A 146 -28.92 9.80 16.25
C ASN A 146 -29.21 8.32 16.41
N LYS A 147 -30.38 7.86 15.94
CA LYS A 147 -30.68 6.44 15.78
C LYS A 147 -29.80 6.01 14.60
N CYS A 148 -28.55 5.66 14.89
CA CYS A 148 -27.67 4.99 13.94
C CYS A 148 -28.41 3.74 13.44
N ARG A 149 -28.98 3.80 12.23
CA ARG A 149 -29.60 2.65 11.58
C ARG A 149 -28.51 1.85 10.87
N ASP A 150 -28.61 0.52 10.93
CA ASP A 150 -27.68 -0.35 10.23
C ASP A 150 -27.85 -0.13 8.71
N PRO A 151 -26.78 0.21 7.96
CA PRO A 151 -26.86 0.44 6.51
C PRO A 151 -27.50 -0.73 5.75
N LEU A 152 -27.32 -1.97 6.22
CA LEU A 152 -27.90 -3.16 5.58
C LEU A 152 -29.42 -3.25 5.74
N THR A 153 -30.02 -2.43 6.60
CA THR A 153 -31.48 -2.36 6.80
C THR A 153 -32.14 -1.25 5.99
N VAL A 154 -31.35 -0.35 5.40
CA VAL A 154 -31.84 0.86 4.72
C VAL A 154 -31.46 0.85 3.24
N LEU A 155 -30.27 0.35 2.90
CA LEU A 155 -29.76 0.37 1.53
C LEU A 155 -30.31 -0.79 0.69
N PRO A 156 -30.53 -0.59 -0.62
CA PRO A 156 -30.80 -1.66 -1.57
C PRO A 156 -29.66 -2.68 -1.64
N VAL A 157 -29.98 -3.94 -1.95
CA VAL A 157 -29.02 -5.04 -2.00
C VAL A 157 -27.94 -4.83 -3.06
N GLU A 158 -28.25 -4.14 -4.15
CA GLU A 158 -27.33 -3.81 -5.23
C GLU A 158 -26.22 -2.89 -4.73
N ILE A 159 -26.59 -1.86 -3.94
CA ILE A 159 -25.63 -0.92 -3.36
C ILE A 159 -24.75 -1.62 -2.34
N ILE A 160 -25.34 -2.51 -1.53
CA ILE A 160 -24.59 -3.34 -0.56
C ILE A 160 -23.58 -4.21 -1.31
N HIS A 161 -23.96 -4.86 -2.41
CA HIS A 161 -23.06 -5.66 -3.24
C HIS A 161 -21.96 -4.82 -3.89
N MET A 162 -22.25 -3.62 -4.37
CA MET A 162 -21.22 -2.70 -4.88
C MET A 162 -20.22 -2.32 -3.80
N VAL A 163 -20.68 -1.99 -2.58
CA VAL A 163 -19.79 -1.70 -1.45
C VAL A 163 -18.90 -2.91 -1.14
N TYR A 164 -19.47 -4.11 -1.14
CA TYR A 164 -18.74 -5.35 -0.90
C TYR A 164 -17.66 -5.64 -1.94
N GLN A 165 -17.81 -5.23 -3.20
CA GLN A 165 -16.78 -5.37 -4.24
C GLN A 165 -15.51 -4.57 -3.96
N TYR A 166 -15.58 -3.55 -3.11
CA TYR A 166 -14.41 -2.76 -2.70
C TYR A 166 -13.70 -3.31 -1.46
N LEU A 167 -14.25 -4.33 -0.79
CA LEU A 167 -13.67 -4.89 0.42
C LEU A 167 -12.62 -5.96 0.08
N ASP A 168 -11.47 -5.91 0.75
CA ASP A 168 -10.52 -7.02 0.71
C ASP A 168 -10.94 -8.16 1.67
N LEU A 169 -10.26 -9.31 1.59
CA LEU A 169 -10.55 -10.47 2.43
C LEU A 169 -10.44 -10.15 3.94
N GLN A 170 -9.51 -9.27 4.33
CA GLN A 170 -9.28 -8.90 5.73
C GLN A 170 -10.41 -7.98 6.24
N GLU A 171 -10.82 -7.01 5.46
CA GLU A 171 -11.94 -6.11 5.73
C GLU A 171 -13.25 -6.88 5.77
N ALA A 172 -13.47 -7.79 4.81
CA ALA A 172 -14.60 -8.71 4.80
C ALA A 172 -14.65 -9.56 6.08
N THR A 173 -13.52 -10.15 6.50
CA THR A 173 -13.48 -10.94 7.76
C THR A 173 -13.74 -10.09 9.01
N SER A 174 -13.40 -8.79 8.97
CA SER A 174 -13.73 -7.85 10.03
C SER A 174 -15.23 -7.53 10.04
N CYS A 175 -15.82 -7.34 8.86
CA CYS A 175 -17.26 -7.12 8.66
C CYS A 175 -18.11 -8.30 9.17
N LEU A 176 -17.63 -9.54 9.09
CA LEU A 176 -18.29 -10.73 9.66
C LEU A 176 -18.52 -10.65 11.18
N ARG A 177 -17.84 -9.74 11.88
CA ARG A 177 -17.90 -9.58 13.34
C ARG A 177 -18.77 -8.39 13.78
N VAL A 178 -19.34 -7.63 12.83
CA VAL A 178 -20.12 -6.42 13.12
C VAL A 178 -21.50 -6.79 13.68
N SER A 179 -22.29 -7.57 12.95
CA SER A 179 -23.61 -8.05 13.39
C SER A 179 -23.96 -9.38 12.72
N ARG A 180 -25.01 -10.06 13.21
CA ARG A 180 -25.52 -11.28 12.56
C ARG A 180 -26.02 -11.00 11.13
N LEU A 181 -26.60 -9.81 10.91
CA LEU A 181 -27.09 -9.39 9.60
C LEU A 181 -25.93 -9.21 8.61
N TRP A 182 -24.88 -8.50 9.01
CA TRP A 182 -23.65 -8.34 8.23
C TRP A 182 -23.01 -9.69 7.91
N ARG A 183 -22.93 -10.58 8.90
CA ARG A 183 -22.38 -11.93 8.70
C ARG A 183 -23.16 -12.71 7.64
N ASN A 184 -24.48 -12.74 7.75
CA ASN A 184 -25.32 -13.53 6.85
C ASN A 184 -25.35 -12.94 5.43
N SER A 185 -25.44 -11.62 5.31
CA SER A 185 -25.41 -10.93 4.02
C SER A 185 -24.09 -11.13 3.30
N LEU A 186 -22.95 -10.95 3.99
CA LEU A 186 -21.62 -11.09 3.39
C LEU A 186 -21.31 -12.54 2.98
N LEU A 187 -21.80 -13.55 3.72
CA LEU A 187 -21.63 -14.96 3.36
C LEU A 187 -22.54 -15.39 2.19
N ALA A 188 -23.66 -14.69 1.98
CA ALA A 188 -24.53 -14.95 0.83
C ALA A 188 -23.96 -14.36 -0.48
N THR A 189 -23.12 -13.33 -0.40
CA THR A 189 -22.49 -12.71 -1.57
C THR A 189 -21.23 -13.48 -2.00
N TYR A 190 -21.32 -14.24 -3.09
CA TYR A 190 -20.23 -15.10 -3.58
C TYR A 190 -18.98 -14.35 -4.06
N SER A 191 -19.15 -13.17 -4.68
CA SER A 191 -18.07 -12.49 -5.43
C SER A 191 -16.84 -12.13 -4.59
N ILE A 192 -17.00 -11.91 -3.29
CA ILE A 192 -15.90 -11.56 -2.37
C ILE A 192 -15.06 -12.80 -2.03
N TRP A 193 -15.71 -13.97 -1.95
CA TRP A 193 -15.08 -15.22 -1.58
C TRP A 193 -14.44 -15.95 -2.76
N ASP A 194 -14.60 -15.42 -3.97
CA ASP A 194 -13.95 -15.93 -5.18
C ASP A 194 -12.46 -15.55 -5.25
N THR A 195 -12.05 -14.53 -4.48
CA THR A 195 -10.65 -14.12 -4.35
C THR A 195 -10.11 -14.47 -2.96
N PHE A 196 -9.12 -15.36 -2.92
CA PHE A 196 -8.37 -15.70 -1.72
C PHE A 196 -7.01 -15.00 -1.71
N ASP A 197 -6.98 -13.76 -1.24
CA ASP A 197 -5.78 -12.92 -1.20
C ASP A 197 -5.25 -12.74 0.23
N LEU A 198 -4.01 -13.18 0.48
CA LEU A 198 -3.32 -13.05 1.77
C LEU A 198 -2.24 -11.96 1.77
N THR A 199 -2.06 -11.23 0.67
CA THR A 199 -0.92 -10.32 0.48
C THR A 199 -0.87 -9.18 1.50
N GLY A 200 -2.05 -8.65 1.86
CA GLY A 200 -2.24 -7.56 2.82
C GLY A 200 -2.04 -7.93 4.31
N ILE A 201 -1.91 -9.22 4.63
CA ILE A 201 -1.88 -9.65 6.04
C ILE A 201 -0.55 -9.25 6.69
N LYS A 202 -0.61 -8.73 7.93
CA LYS A 202 0.59 -8.29 8.68
C LYS A 202 1.40 -9.43 9.30
N LYS A 203 0.72 -10.51 9.72
CA LYS A 203 1.33 -11.68 10.39
C LYS A 203 1.08 -12.96 9.61
N PRO A 204 2.03 -13.89 9.51
CA PRO A 204 1.82 -15.18 8.86
C PRO A 204 0.59 -15.90 9.42
N MET A 205 -0.28 -16.36 8.53
CA MET A 205 -1.50 -17.04 8.94
C MET A 205 -1.20 -18.48 9.38
N ILE A 206 -1.76 -18.86 10.53
CA ILE A 206 -1.67 -20.21 11.13
C ILE A 206 -2.78 -21.14 10.65
N VAL A 207 -2.56 -22.46 10.75
CA VAL A 207 -3.46 -23.52 10.27
C VAL A 207 -4.91 -23.33 10.72
N ARG A 208 -5.14 -22.97 11.99
CA ARG A 208 -6.51 -22.80 12.52
C ARG A 208 -7.28 -21.69 11.81
N HIS A 209 -6.61 -20.58 11.46
CA HIS A 209 -7.22 -19.46 10.76
C HIS A 209 -7.40 -19.81 9.28
N LEU A 210 -6.41 -20.47 8.67
CA LEU A 210 -6.50 -20.98 7.31
C LEU A 210 -7.72 -21.89 7.12
N LYS A 211 -7.88 -22.91 7.99
CA LYS A 211 -9.04 -23.81 7.98
C LYS A 211 -10.36 -23.06 8.13
N ALA A 212 -10.40 -22.02 8.97
CA ALA A 212 -11.60 -21.21 9.15
C ALA A 212 -11.93 -20.39 7.91
N CYS A 213 -10.94 -19.89 7.16
CA CYS A 213 -11.18 -19.20 5.89
C CYS A 213 -11.61 -20.18 4.80
N ILE A 214 -10.92 -21.31 4.63
CA ILE A 214 -11.28 -22.34 3.65
C ILE A 214 -12.72 -22.83 3.84
N ARG A 215 -13.14 -23.09 5.09
CA ARG A 215 -14.52 -23.51 5.40
C ARG A 215 -15.60 -22.49 5.03
N ARG A 216 -15.23 -21.22 4.81
CA ARG A 216 -16.18 -20.16 4.43
C ARG A 216 -16.26 -19.97 2.93
N LEU A 217 -15.35 -20.59 2.16
CA LEU A 217 -15.39 -20.55 0.71
C LEU A 217 -16.49 -21.51 0.26
N PRO A 218 -17.61 -21.00 -0.29
CA PRO A 218 -18.70 -21.87 -0.76
C PRO A 218 -18.27 -22.73 -1.95
N ASN A 219 -17.38 -22.21 -2.79
CA ASN A 219 -16.70 -22.91 -3.88
C ASN A 219 -15.19 -22.63 -3.81
N PRO A 220 -14.35 -23.45 -4.45
CA PRO A 220 -12.94 -23.10 -4.64
C PRO A 220 -12.79 -21.73 -5.35
N PRO A 221 -11.83 -20.90 -4.91
CA PRO A 221 -11.66 -19.54 -5.42
C PRO A 221 -11.03 -19.52 -6.82
N THR A 222 -11.50 -18.62 -7.69
CA THR A 222 -10.87 -18.40 -9.01
C THR A 222 -9.51 -17.72 -8.92
N THR A 223 -9.31 -16.87 -7.89
CA THR A 223 -8.08 -16.10 -7.71
C THR A 223 -7.45 -16.40 -6.36
N VAL A 224 -6.19 -16.81 -6.35
CA VAL A 224 -5.44 -17.16 -5.14
C VAL A 224 -4.12 -16.39 -5.12
N ARG A 225 -3.88 -15.59 -4.07
CA ARG A 225 -2.61 -14.86 -3.86
C ARG A 225 -2.04 -15.13 -2.47
N LEU A 226 -0.85 -15.72 -2.41
CA LEU A 226 -0.29 -16.27 -1.19
C LEU A 226 1.15 -15.83 -0.99
N ASN A 227 1.44 -15.08 0.07
CA ASN A 227 2.83 -14.68 0.42
C ASN A 227 3.19 -14.89 1.91
N LYS A 228 2.20 -15.14 2.78
CA LYS A 228 2.40 -15.13 4.25
C LYS A 228 1.64 -16.26 4.95
N LEU A 229 2.26 -17.44 5.01
CA LEU A 229 1.77 -18.62 5.73
C LEU A 229 2.84 -19.20 6.65
N THR A 230 2.43 -19.76 7.78
CA THR A 230 3.33 -20.60 8.57
C THR A 230 3.61 -21.92 7.84
N PRO A 231 4.77 -22.58 8.06
CA PRO A 231 5.11 -23.82 7.37
C PRO A 231 4.01 -24.90 7.45
N THR A 232 3.47 -25.12 8.65
CA THR A 232 2.36 -26.06 8.86
C THR A 232 1.07 -25.69 8.12
N ALA A 233 0.81 -24.40 7.94
CA ALA A 233 -0.36 -23.92 7.18
C ALA A 233 -0.13 -24.10 5.67
N ARG A 234 1.12 -23.96 5.22
CA ARG A 234 1.53 -24.20 3.84
C ARG A 234 1.28 -25.65 3.44
N ASP A 235 1.71 -26.61 4.26
CA ASP A 235 1.53 -28.05 3.95
C ASP A 235 0.05 -28.43 3.89
N HIS A 236 -0.75 -27.86 4.78
CA HIS A 236 -2.20 -28.06 4.75
C HIS A 236 -2.84 -27.43 3.51
N LEU A 237 -2.37 -26.26 3.09
CA LEU A 237 -2.89 -25.59 1.89
C LEU A 237 -2.47 -26.31 0.62
N SER A 238 -1.24 -26.83 0.52
CA SER A 238 -0.78 -27.57 -0.67
C SER A 238 -1.58 -28.85 -0.89
N GLY A 239 -1.95 -29.56 0.20
CA GLY A 239 -2.87 -30.69 0.14
C GLY A 239 -4.27 -30.29 -0.35
N TYR A 240 -4.80 -29.18 0.16
CA TYR A 240 -6.11 -28.66 -0.26
C TYR A 240 -6.12 -28.20 -1.73
N LEU A 241 -5.11 -27.44 -2.17
CA LEU A 241 -5.01 -26.97 -3.56
C LEU A 241 -4.89 -28.14 -4.54
N ARG A 242 -4.10 -29.18 -4.20
CA ARG A 242 -4.00 -30.40 -5.01
C ARG A 242 -5.33 -31.08 -5.26
N ALA A 243 -6.23 -31.09 -4.28
CA ALA A 243 -7.54 -31.71 -4.42
C ALA A 243 -8.56 -30.85 -5.20
N HIS A 244 -8.24 -29.58 -5.51
CA HIS A 244 -9.21 -28.61 -6.02
C HIS A 244 -8.70 -27.76 -7.21
N TRP A 245 -7.53 -28.07 -7.77
CA TRP A 245 -6.97 -27.34 -8.92
C TRP A 245 -7.85 -27.42 -10.18
N ASP A 246 -8.58 -28.52 -10.36
CA ASP A 246 -9.25 -28.86 -11.62
C ASP A 246 -10.50 -28.03 -11.95
N ASN A 247 -11.10 -27.30 -10.99
CA ASN A 247 -12.50 -26.88 -11.13
C ASN A 247 -12.76 -25.38 -11.38
N THR A 248 -11.90 -24.45 -10.92
CA THR A 248 -12.23 -23.01 -10.94
C THR A 248 -11.04 -22.05 -11.00
N LEU A 249 -9.81 -22.52 -10.76
CA LEU A 249 -8.67 -21.62 -10.58
C LEU A 249 -8.24 -20.98 -11.92
N GLU A 250 -8.37 -19.67 -12.01
CA GLU A 250 -7.95 -18.89 -13.19
C GLU A 250 -6.65 -18.12 -12.94
N HIS A 251 -6.45 -17.63 -11.70
CA HIS A 251 -5.33 -16.76 -11.34
C HIS A 251 -4.63 -17.28 -10.08
N LEU A 252 -3.34 -17.59 -10.19
CA LEU A 252 -2.51 -18.08 -9.09
C LEU A 252 -1.26 -17.21 -8.92
N SER A 253 -1.05 -16.66 -7.74
CA SER A 253 0.18 -15.99 -7.32
C SER A 253 0.69 -16.57 -6.01
N VAL A 254 1.92 -17.08 -6.01
CA VAL A 254 2.53 -17.77 -4.87
C VAL A 254 3.93 -17.23 -4.65
N ASP A 255 4.19 -16.70 -3.47
CA ASP A 255 5.50 -16.30 -2.95
C ASP A 255 5.76 -17.02 -1.62
N LEU A 256 5.75 -18.36 -1.69
CA LEU A 256 5.92 -19.26 -0.54
C LEU A 256 6.75 -20.50 -0.95
N PRO A 257 7.85 -20.80 -0.25
CA PRO A 257 8.75 -21.88 -0.63
C PRO A 257 8.07 -23.25 -0.49
N HIS A 258 8.25 -24.13 -1.49
CA HIS A 258 7.76 -25.51 -1.50
C HIS A 258 6.23 -25.68 -1.40
N LEU A 259 5.43 -24.63 -1.62
CA LEU A 259 3.96 -24.77 -1.65
C LEU A 259 3.50 -25.54 -2.89
N LEU A 260 4.13 -25.29 -4.03
CA LEU A 260 3.70 -25.74 -5.35
C LEU A 260 4.74 -26.69 -5.95
N ASP A 261 4.30 -27.91 -6.25
CA ASP A 261 5.04 -28.84 -7.10
C ASP A 261 4.58 -28.62 -8.54
N LEU A 262 5.47 -28.13 -9.40
CA LEU A 262 5.13 -27.76 -10.78
C LEU A 262 4.68 -28.94 -11.62
N ASP A 263 5.24 -30.13 -11.40
CA ASP A 263 4.88 -31.31 -12.19
C ASP A 263 3.45 -31.76 -11.88
N SER A 264 3.07 -31.69 -10.61
CA SER A 264 1.69 -31.95 -10.19
C SER A 264 0.74 -30.85 -10.67
N PHE A 265 1.14 -29.57 -10.54
CA PHE A 265 0.34 -28.44 -10.98
C PHE A 265 0.06 -28.47 -12.49
N ARG A 266 1.09 -28.79 -13.30
CA ARG A 266 1.00 -28.97 -14.75
C ARG A 266 -0.09 -29.96 -15.16
N ARG A 267 -0.24 -31.06 -14.42
CA ARG A 267 -1.22 -32.12 -14.72
C ARG A 267 -2.64 -31.79 -14.28
N SER A 268 -2.79 -31.00 -13.22
CA SER A 268 -4.08 -30.77 -12.54
C SER A 268 -4.68 -29.38 -12.73
N ALA A 269 -3.99 -28.44 -13.39
CA ALA A 269 -4.48 -27.06 -13.49
C ALA A 269 -4.60 -26.56 -14.95
N PRO A 270 -5.43 -27.21 -15.79
CA PRO A 270 -5.54 -26.85 -17.21
C PRO A 270 -6.26 -25.51 -17.46
N ALA A 271 -7.01 -24.97 -16.49
CA ALA A 271 -7.82 -23.76 -16.66
C ALA A 271 -7.09 -22.44 -16.31
N VAL A 272 -5.85 -22.52 -15.82
CA VAL A 272 -5.14 -21.35 -15.29
C VAL A 272 -4.73 -20.39 -16.39
N LYS A 273 -5.26 -19.17 -16.34
CA LYS A 273 -4.97 -18.07 -17.27
C LYS A 273 -3.79 -17.22 -16.81
N SER A 274 -3.50 -17.19 -15.52
CA SER A 274 -2.43 -16.37 -14.94
C SER A 274 -1.67 -17.10 -13.85
N LEU A 275 -0.36 -17.18 -13.99
CA LEU A 275 0.54 -17.76 -12.98
C LEU A 275 1.65 -16.79 -12.60
N HIS A 276 1.88 -16.62 -11.31
CA HIS A 276 3.02 -15.87 -10.76
C HIS A 276 3.68 -16.66 -9.63
N LEU A 277 4.96 -16.97 -9.79
CA LEU A 277 5.82 -17.52 -8.75
C LEU A 277 6.84 -16.46 -8.30
N GLY A 278 6.76 -16.09 -7.03
CA GLY A 278 7.59 -15.06 -6.40
C GLY A 278 9.01 -15.53 -6.07
N VAL A 279 9.82 -14.62 -5.54
CA VAL A 279 11.26 -14.83 -5.27
C VAL A 279 11.49 -15.98 -4.26
N GLN A 280 10.54 -16.23 -3.36
CA GLN A 280 10.65 -17.32 -2.38
C GLN A 280 10.31 -18.70 -2.96
N CYS A 281 9.94 -18.79 -4.24
CA CYS A 281 9.65 -20.03 -4.95
C CYS A 281 10.71 -20.28 -6.03
N PRO A 282 11.94 -20.70 -5.67
CA PRO A 282 12.95 -21.01 -6.67
C PRO A 282 12.51 -22.21 -7.52
N VAL A 283 12.65 -22.08 -8.84
CA VAL A 283 12.20 -23.06 -9.83
C VAL A 283 13.30 -23.34 -10.83
N ASP A 284 13.51 -24.58 -11.24
CA ASP A 284 14.40 -24.89 -12.34
C ASP A 284 13.83 -24.46 -13.71
N PHE A 285 14.72 -24.02 -14.60
CA PHE A 285 14.31 -23.57 -15.93
C PHE A 285 13.63 -24.65 -16.78
N LYS A 286 13.97 -25.93 -16.57
CA LYS A 286 13.36 -27.04 -17.32
C LYS A 286 11.89 -27.19 -16.95
N SER A 287 11.54 -27.25 -15.67
CA SER A 287 10.13 -27.29 -15.26
C SER A 287 9.34 -26.06 -15.70
N VAL A 288 9.95 -24.87 -15.73
CA VAL A 288 9.31 -23.67 -16.30
C VAL A 288 9.00 -23.86 -17.79
N SER A 289 9.98 -24.33 -18.57
CA SER A 289 9.81 -24.56 -20.02
C SER A 289 8.75 -25.62 -20.30
N ASP A 290 8.77 -26.72 -19.54
CA ASP A 290 7.82 -27.83 -19.66
C ASP A 290 6.38 -27.40 -19.28
N LEU A 291 6.24 -26.55 -18.26
CA LEU A 291 4.96 -25.95 -17.89
C LEU A 291 4.42 -25.04 -19.00
N LEU A 292 5.22 -24.09 -19.48
CA LEU A 292 4.79 -23.13 -20.51
C LEU A 292 4.37 -23.84 -21.81
N ARG A 293 5.03 -24.94 -22.16
CA ARG A 293 4.69 -25.75 -23.35
C ARG A 293 3.43 -26.60 -23.19
N SER A 294 2.93 -26.80 -21.98
CA SER A 294 1.78 -27.67 -21.72
C SER A 294 0.53 -26.92 -21.29
N CYS A 295 0.66 -25.76 -20.67
CA CYS A 295 -0.47 -24.92 -20.29
C CYS A 295 -0.93 -24.04 -21.45
N ASN A 296 -1.88 -24.53 -22.27
CA ASN A 296 -2.40 -23.82 -23.44
C ASN A 296 -3.38 -22.67 -23.12
N THR A 297 -3.94 -22.63 -21.90
CA THR A 297 -4.85 -21.57 -21.43
C THR A 297 -4.14 -20.36 -20.83
N LEU A 298 -2.83 -20.49 -20.56
CA LEU A 298 -2.05 -19.48 -19.86
C LEU A 298 -1.86 -18.24 -20.74
N ARG A 299 -2.27 -17.07 -20.24
CA ARG A 299 -2.13 -15.76 -20.89
C ARG A 299 -1.02 -14.93 -20.26
N TYR A 300 -0.84 -15.04 -18.95
CA TYR A 300 0.17 -14.33 -18.17
C TYR A 300 0.98 -15.32 -17.33
N ALA A 301 2.30 -15.24 -17.44
CA ALA A 301 3.21 -16.06 -16.65
C ALA A 301 4.37 -15.21 -16.13
N ARG A 302 4.66 -15.31 -14.83
CA ARG A 302 5.78 -14.61 -14.21
C ARG A 302 6.52 -15.51 -13.21
N PHE A 303 7.84 -15.55 -13.33
CA PHE A 303 8.72 -16.33 -12.47
C PHE A 303 9.85 -15.43 -11.99
N ASP A 304 9.86 -15.10 -10.70
CA ASP A 304 10.81 -14.15 -10.12
C ASP A 304 12.11 -14.81 -9.62
N ALA A 305 12.17 -16.15 -9.55
CA ALA A 305 13.36 -16.88 -9.13
C ALA A 305 13.57 -18.19 -9.91
N ILE A 306 14.30 -18.11 -11.02
CA ILE A 306 14.65 -19.26 -11.85
C ILE A 306 16.09 -19.68 -11.58
N ILE A 307 16.31 -20.94 -11.26
CA ILE A 307 17.62 -21.53 -11.03
C ILE A 307 18.03 -22.40 -12.22
N LYS A 308 19.34 -22.48 -12.46
CA LYS A 308 19.92 -23.42 -13.43
C LYS A 308 19.84 -24.83 -12.85
N GLY A 309 19.23 -25.77 -13.58
CA GLY A 309 19.16 -27.17 -13.15
C GLY A 309 20.57 -27.77 -12.98
N GLN A 310 20.74 -28.63 -11.97
CA GLN A 310 22.02 -29.27 -11.60
C GLN A 310 22.50 -30.38 -12.56
N GLN A 311 21.83 -30.63 -13.69
CA GLN A 311 22.27 -31.66 -14.64
C GLN A 311 22.95 -31.04 -15.87
N PRO A 312 24.14 -31.52 -16.24
CA PRO A 312 24.74 -31.19 -17.53
C PRO A 312 23.82 -31.68 -18.64
N TRP A 313 23.69 -30.85 -19.67
CA TRP A 313 23.22 -31.21 -20.99
C TRP A 313 23.60 -32.67 -21.36
N ALA A 314 22.63 -33.57 -21.32
CA ALA A 314 22.60 -34.65 -22.29
C ALA A 314 21.55 -34.20 -23.32
N PRO A 315 21.88 -34.10 -24.61
CA PRO A 315 20.86 -33.92 -25.62
C PRO A 315 19.92 -35.11 -25.47
N ILE A 316 18.71 -34.86 -24.99
CA ILE A 316 17.65 -35.86 -25.05
C ILE A 316 17.45 -36.07 -26.55
N HIS A 317 17.95 -37.21 -27.05
CA HIS A 317 17.46 -37.78 -28.29
C HIS A 317 15.94 -37.75 -28.20
N ASP A 318 15.33 -36.96 -29.07
CA ASP A 318 13.91 -36.70 -29.19
C ASP A 318 13.18 -37.92 -29.80
N ASP A 319 13.54 -39.12 -29.35
CA ASP A 319 13.19 -40.41 -29.97
C ASP A 319 12.09 -41.18 -29.21
N LEU A 320 11.50 -40.62 -28.15
CA LEU A 320 10.37 -41.25 -27.45
C LEU A 320 9.26 -40.25 -27.05
N CYS A 321 9.11 -39.13 -27.76
CA CYS A 321 7.83 -38.41 -27.77
C CYS A 321 6.95 -39.01 -28.86
N ASP A 322 5.89 -39.70 -28.45
CA ASP A 322 4.84 -40.25 -29.30
C ASP A 322 4.44 -39.22 -30.39
N GLU A 323 4.65 -39.56 -31.66
CA GLU A 323 4.34 -38.73 -32.84
C GLU A 323 2.89 -38.20 -32.82
N SER A 324 2.00 -38.87 -32.10
CA SER A 324 0.62 -38.44 -31.88
C SER A 324 0.50 -37.21 -30.96
N GLU A 325 1.37 -37.05 -29.96
CA GLU A 325 1.41 -35.86 -29.09
C GLU A 325 2.03 -34.66 -29.81
N LYS A 326 3.07 -34.86 -30.63
CA LYS A 326 3.66 -33.79 -31.45
C LYS A 326 2.63 -33.22 -32.45
N LYS A 327 1.77 -34.06 -33.04
CA LYS A 327 0.67 -33.63 -33.92
C LYS A 327 -0.47 -32.91 -33.17
N LYS A 328 -0.92 -33.40 -32.01
CA LYS A 328 -1.91 -32.69 -31.18
C LYS A 328 -1.41 -31.33 -30.66
N ARG A 329 -0.12 -31.23 -30.35
CA ARG A 329 0.55 -29.97 -29.90
C ARG A 329 0.57 -28.88 -30.98
N GLN A 330 0.61 -29.25 -32.26
CA GLN A 330 0.54 -28.29 -33.38
C GLN A 330 -0.88 -27.73 -33.62
N GLU A 331 -1.92 -28.40 -33.12
CA GLU A 331 -3.32 -28.02 -33.36
C GLU A 331 -3.91 -27.10 -32.27
N THR A 332 -3.36 -27.07 -31.05
CA THR A 332 -3.88 -26.18 -29.99
C THR A 332 -3.09 -24.88 -29.90
N PRO A 333 -3.71 -23.71 -30.11
CA PRO A 333 -3.00 -22.43 -30.09
C PRO A 333 -2.55 -22.09 -28.67
N VAL A 334 -1.28 -21.74 -28.50
CA VAL A 334 -0.78 -21.18 -27.24
C VAL A 334 -1.26 -19.73 -27.12
N LEU A 335 -1.94 -19.42 -26.00
CA LEU A 335 -2.56 -18.12 -25.74
C LEU A 335 -1.68 -17.16 -24.91
N LEU A 336 -0.40 -17.49 -24.71
CA LEU A 336 0.50 -16.72 -23.87
C LEU A 336 0.78 -15.34 -24.49
N THR A 337 0.41 -14.30 -23.74
CA THR A 337 0.56 -12.89 -24.16
C THR A 337 1.65 -12.16 -23.39
N ARG A 338 1.90 -12.54 -22.13
CA ARG A 338 2.83 -11.84 -21.24
C ARG A 338 3.69 -12.83 -20.49
N LEU A 339 5.01 -12.67 -20.57
CA LEU A 339 5.99 -13.54 -19.95
C LEU A 339 7.07 -12.75 -19.21
N GLY A 340 7.25 -13.04 -17.92
CA GLY A 340 8.32 -12.49 -17.09
C GLY A 340 9.20 -13.59 -16.50
N LEU A 341 10.51 -13.53 -16.73
CA LEU A 341 11.49 -14.51 -16.28
C LEU A 341 12.65 -13.79 -15.58
N THR A 342 12.94 -14.18 -14.34
CA THR A 342 14.07 -13.65 -13.58
C THR A 342 14.94 -14.81 -13.09
N ALA A 343 16.15 -14.90 -13.62
CA ALA A 343 17.14 -15.87 -13.17
C ALA A 343 17.79 -15.41 -11.87
N VAL A 344 18.07 -16.36 -10.98
CA VAL A 344 18.82 -16.13 -9.74
C VAL A 344 20.28 -16.46 -9.99
N SER A 345 21.17 -15.48 -9.87
CA SER A 345 22.60 -15.69 -9.97
C SER A 345 23.13 -16.39 -8.71
N GLY A 346 23.68 -17.60 -8.86
CA GLY A 346 24.47 -18.25 -7.80
C GLY A 346 25.83 -17.55 -7.58
N PRO A 347 26.54 -17.82 -6.46
CA PRO A 347 27.83 -17.20 -6.13
C PRO A 347 29.03 -17.66 -7.01
N LEU A 348 28.78 -18.24 -8.18
CA LEU A 348 29.79 -18.87 -9.03
C LEU A 348 30.18 -17.99 -10.24
N GLN A 349 31.27 -18.38 -10.90
CA GLN A 349 32.05 -17.60 -11.88
C GLN A 349 31.23 -16.90 -12.98
N VAL A 350 31.83 -15.87 -13.57
CA VAL A 350 31.23 -14.83 -14.43
C VAL A 350 30.33 -15.32 -15.57
N ASP A 351 30.52 -16.55 -16.08
CA ASP A 351 29.77 -17.08 -17.24
C ASP A 351 28.71 -18.14 -16.89
N GLU A 352 28.75 -18.74 -15.70
CA GLU A 352 27.75 -19.75 -15.29
C GLU A 352 26.47 -19.13 -14.71
N ARG A 353 26.46 -17.81 -14.51
CA ARG A 353 25.35 -17.07 -13.89
C ARG A 353 24.11 -16.95 -14.76
N PHE A 354 24.26 -17.10 -16.08
CA PHE A 354 23.18 -16.89 -17.03
C PHE A 354 22.50 -18.20 -17.44
N ILE A 355 21.17 -18.13 -17.62
CA ILE A 355 20.37 -19.23 -18.17
C ILE A 355 20.21 -19.01 -19.68
N ASP A 356 20.42 -20.06 -20.46
CA ASP A 356 20.22 -20.06 -21.91
C ASP A 356 18.77 -20.45 -22.21
N PRO A 357 17.95 -19.57 -22.81
CA PRO A 357 16.55 -19.85 -23.09
C PRO A 357 16.32 -20.75 -24.32
N SER A 358 17.39 -21.15 -25.03
CA SER A 358 17.38 -21.74 -26.39
C SER A 358 16.11 -22.50 -26.79
N GLY A 359 15.36 -21.93 -27.73
CA GLY A 359 14.19 -22.53 -28.37
C GLY A 359 12.86 -22.23 -27.68
N LEU A 360 12.86 -21.57 -26.52
CA LEU A 360 11.63 -21.32 -25.75
C LEU A 360 10.69 -20.34 -26.47
N PHE A 361 11.23 -19.25 -27.04
CA PHE A 361 10.41 -18.17 -27.58
C PHE A 361 9.83 -18.47 -28.96
N HIS A 362 10.40 -19.43 -29.71
CA HIS A 362 9.85 -19.87 -30.99
C HIS A 362 8.46 -20.52 -30.83
N ASP A 363 8.16 -21.04 -29.64
CA ASP A 363 6.91 -21.73 -29.33
C ASP A 363 5.74 -20.77 -29.02
N PHE A 364 5.99 -19.45 -28.91
CA PHE A 364 5.01 -18.45 -28.43
C PHE A 364 4.78 -17.29 -29.42
N PRO A 365 4.08 -17.51 -30.55
CA PRO A 365 3.90 -16.50 -31.60
C PRO A 365 3.00 -15.31 -31.20
N ASN A 366 2.12 -15.50 -30.20
CA ASN A 366 1.16 -14.50 -29.72
C ASN A 366 1.71 -13.63 -28.58
N LEU A 367 2.99 -13.75 -28.24
CA LEU A 367 3.59 -13.02 -27.12
C LEU A 367 3.65 -11.52 -27.42
N GLU A 368 3.05 -10.71 -26.56
CA GLU A 368 3.00 -9.24 -26.64
C GLU A 368 4.04 -8.57 -25.73
N GLU A 369 4.30 -9.15 -24.56
CA GLU A 369 5.26 -8.62 -23.58
C GLU A 369 6.24 -9.70 -23.10
N LEU A 370 7.53 -9.42 -23.22
CA LEU A 370 8.60 -10.27 -22.71
C LEU A 370 9.51 -9.47 -21.77
N GLN A 371 9.68 -9.98 -20.55
CA GLN A 371 10.62 -9.46 -19.55
C GLN A 371 11.58 -10.58 -19.14
N CYS A 372 12.88 -10.38 -19.36
CA CYS A 372 13.91 -11.33 -18.97
C CYS A 372 14.97 -10.63 -18.12
N THR A 373 15.37 -11.26 -17.02
CA THR A 373 16.49 -10.82 -16.18
C THR A 373 17.48 -11.96 -15.94
N GLY A 374 18.78 -11.77 -16.16
CA GLY A 374 19.79 -12.81 -15.87
C GLY A 374 19.91 -13.93 -16.92
N PHE A 375 19.52 -13.68 -18.18
CA PHE A 375 19.55 -14.67 -19.27
C PHE A 375 20.65 -14.41 -20.30
N ALA A 376 21.22 -15.47 -20.88
CA ALA A 376 22.17 -15.41 -21.98
C ALA A 376 21.48 -15.84 -23.29
N PHE A 377 21.26 -14.89 -24.19
CA PHE A 377 20.61 -15.17 -25.48
C PHE A 377 21.65 -15.68 -26.48
N ARG A 378 21.57 -16.97 -26.82
CA ARG A 378 22.45 -17.64 -27.79
C ARG A 378 21.67 -18.14 -29.00
N GLY A 379 22.34 -18.26 -30.15
CA GLY A 379 21.79 -18.90 -31.35
C GLY A 379 20.43 -18.36 -31.79
N LEU A 380 19.43 -19.26 -31.89
CA LEU A 380 18.08 -19.00 -32.40
C LEU A 380 17.24 -18.04 -31.54
N ASP A 381 17.56 -17.88 -30.26
CA ASP A 381 16.78 -17.02 -29.35
C ASP A 381 17.23 -15.57 -29.34
N ALA A 382 18.41 -15.29 -29.93
CA ALA A 382 18.75 -13.94 -30.34
C ALA A 382 17.88 -13.45 -31.51
N ASP A 383 17.15 -14.35 -32.18
CA ASP A 383 16.21 -14.02 -33.25
C ASP A 383 14.76 -13.95 -32.77
N LEU A 384 14.39 -12.81 -32.18
CA LEU A 384 13.02 -12.52 -31.74
C LEU A 384 12.14 -12.02 -32.90
N SER A 385 12.64 -11.99 -34.14
CA SER A 385 11.88 -11.44 -35.26
C SER A 385 10.62 -12.24 -35.62
N LYS A 386 10.56 -13.51 -35.22
CA LYS A 386 9.39 -14.36 -35.40
C LYS A 386 8.24 -14.00 -34.46
N ALA A 387 8.51 -13.30 -33.34
CA ALA A 387 7.50 -12.85 -32.39
C ALA A 387 6.75 -11.62 -32.94
N LYS A 388 5.92 -11.82 -33.97
CA LYS A 388 5.25 -10.74 -34.70
C LYS A 388 4.29 -9.91 -33.83
N CYS A 389 3.80 -10.46 -32.72
CA CYS A 389 2.91 -9.75 -31.81
C CYS A 389 3.65 -8.98 -30.70
N LEU A 390 4.99 -9.07 -30.60
CA LEU A 390 5.75 -8.53 -29.48
C LEU A 390 5.81 -7.00 -29.53
N ARG A 391 5.17 -6.35 -28.55
CA ARG A 391 5.09 -4.89 -28.41
C ARG A 391 6.07 -4.37 -27.37
N GLN A 392 6.37 -5.15 -26.33
CA GLN A 392 7.27 -4.74 -25.26
C GLN A 392 8.34 -5.80 -24.98
N LEU A 393 9.60 -5.39 -25.03
CA LEU A 393 10.77 -6.21 -24.70
C LEU A 393 11.57 -5.51 -23.61
N THR A 394 11.76 -6.19 -22.48
CA THR A 394 12.59 -5.74 -21.36
C THR A 394 13.66 -6.79 -21.05
N LEU A 395 14.93 -6.43 -21.25
CA LEU A 395 16.09 -7.25 -20.94
C LEU A 395 16.90 -6.56 -19.83
N ARG A 396 17.11 -7.23 -18.71
CA ARG A 396 17.91 -6.71 -17.59
C ARG A 396 19.01 -7.68 -17.20
N ASP A 397 20.24 -7.24 -16.96
CA ASP A 397 21.35 -8.16 -16.64
C ASP A 397 21.39 -9.36 -17.60
N CYS A 398 21.32 -9.09 -18.90
CA CYS A 398 21.25 -10.11 -19.95
C CYS A 398 22.50 -10.07 -20.83
N ARG A 399 22.88 -11.23 -21.36
CA ARG A 399 24.04 -11.39 -22.25
C ARG A 399 23.64 -11.93 -23.62
N PRO A 400 23.32 -11.09 -24.59
CA PRO A 400 23.16 -11.55 -25.96
C PRO A 400 24.54 -11.80 -26.58
N GLN A 401 24.74 -12.99 -27.16
CA GLN A 401 25.99 -13.38 -27.81
C GLN A 401 26.13 -12.77 -29.23
N HIS A 402 24.99 -12.42 -29.86
CA HIS A 402 24.90 -11.83 -31.19
C HIS A 402 23.94 -10.63 -31.20
N ASP A 403 23.86 -9.91 -32.33
CA ASP A 403 22.86 -8.86 -32.54
C ASP A 403 21.44 -9.41 -32.34
N LEU A 404 20.67 -8.77 -31.45
CA LEU A 404 19.25 -9.07 -31.28
C LEU A 404 18.50 -8.68 -32.55
N ARG A 405 17.84 -9.65 -33.20
CA ARG A 405 16.88 -9.36 -34.27
C ARG A 405 15.53 -9.07 -33.63
N LEU A 406 15.01 -7.88 -33.88
CA LEU A 406 13.84 -7.34 -33.20
C LEU A 406 12.63 -7.33 -34.15
N PRO A 407 11.42 -7.66 -33.67
CA PRO A 407 10.23 -7.60 -34.50
C PRO A 407 9.80 -6.15 -34.75
N SER A 408 9.20 -5.90 -35.91
CA SER A 408 8.78 -4.57 -36.36
C SER A 408 7.57 -4.01 -35.59
N SER A 409 6.84 -4.87 -34.88
CA SER A 409 5.70 -4.53 -34.01
C SER A 409 6.11 -3.90 -32.68
N LEU A 410 7.41 -3.87 -32.35
CA LEU A 410 7.91 -3.42 -31.07
C LEU A 410 7.66 -1.93 -30.84
N GLU A 411 7.04 -1.59 -29.71
CA GLU A 411 6.75 -0.23 -29.24
C GLU A 411 7.69 0.22 -28.12
N VAL A 412 8.11 -0.72 -27.27
CA VAL A 412 8.94 -0.48 -26.09
C VAL A 412 10.12 -1.43 -26.07
N LEU A 413 11.33 -0.88 -26.11
CA LEU A 413 12.59 -1.62 -25.94
C LEU A 413 13.34 -1.08 -24.72
N ILE A 414 13.55 -1.93 -23.73
CA ILE A 414 14.31 -1.61 -22.51
C ILE A 414 15.42 -2.64 -22.34
N CYS A 415 16.67 -2.23 -22.47
CA CYS A 415 17.86 -3.02 -22.20
C CYS A 415 18.68 -2.32 -21.10
N LYS A 416 18.83 -2.93 -19.93
CA LYS A 416 19.62 -2.40 -18.81
C LYS A 416 20.56 -3.46 -18.24
N GLU A 417 21.71 -3.05 -17.75
CA GLU A 417 22.81 -3.90 -17.28
C GLU A 417 23.17 -5.00 -18.30
N THR A 418 22.99 -4.70 -19.59
CA THR A 418 23.16 -5.71 -20.64
C THR A 418 24.62 -5.78 -21.10
N HIS A 419 25.24 -6.94 -20.92
CA HIS A 419 26.65 -7.15 -21.25
C HIS A 419 26.78 -7.93 -22.56
N CYS A 420 27.12 -7.25 -23.65
CA CYS A 420 27.54 -7.92 -24.88
C CYS A 420 29.03 -8.26 -24.80
N SER A 421 29.39 -9.52 -25.00
CA SER A 421 30.80 -9.88 -25.17
C SER A 421 31.33 -9.27 -26.47
N PRO A 422 32.50 -8.59 -26.46
CA PRO A 422 33.23 -8.31 -27.69
C PRO A 422 33.44 -9.64 -28.41
N TRP A 423 33.10 -9.71 -29.70
CA TRP A 423 33.20 -10.94 -30.48
C TRP A 423 34.56 -11.62 -30.29
N SER A 424 34.58 -12.84 -29.74
CA SER A 424 35.81 -13.65 -29.63
C SER A 424 35.94 -14.71 -30.74
N VAL A 425 34.98 -14.82 -31.67
CA VAL A 425 34.99 -15.89 -32.69
C VAL A 425 34.70 -15.33 -34.09
N PRO A 426 35.51 -15.65 -35.13
CA PRO A 426 35.38 -15.06 -36.48
C PRO A 426 34.19 -15.56 -37.31
N HIS A 427 33.38 -16.51 -36.82
CA HIS A 427 32.35 -17.15 -37.65
C HIS A 427 30.98 -17.17 -36.97
N PRO A 428 29.91 -16.77 -37.69
CA PRO A 428 28.55 -17.04 -37.25
C PRO A 428 28.32 -18.55 -37.12
N PRO A 429 27.51 -19.02 -36.16
CA PRO A 429 27.15 -20.42 -36.07
C PRO A 429 26.44 -20.90 -37.36
N PRO A 430 26.62 -22.19 -37.75
CA PRO A 430 25.96 -22.73 -38.93
C PRO A 430 24.43 -22.58 -38.82
N GLY A 431 23.82 -21.89 -39.79
CA GLY A 431 22.39 -21.52 -39.81
C GLY A 431 22.12 -20.03 -39.57
N PHE A 432 23.10 -19.25 -39.09
CA PHE A 432 23.04 -17.78 -39.11
C PHE A 432 23.36 -17.32 -40.54
N GLN A 433 22.35 -17.30 -41.43
CA GLN A 433 22.50 -16.65 -42.72
C GLN A 433 22.84 -15.18 -42.49
N GLN A 434 24.06 -14.78 -42.92
CA GLN A 434 24.50 -13.39 -42.99
C GLN A 434 23.67 -12.58 -44.00
N ASP A 435 22.98 -13.26 -44.92
CA ASP A 435 22.36 -12.69 -46.12
C ASP A 435 20.84 -12.46 -46.03
N ALA A 436 20.27 -12.39 -44.82
CA ALA A 436 18.93 -11.80 -44.72
C ALA A 436 19.06 -10.27 -44.72
N GLU A 437 19.06 -9.68 -45.93
CA GLU A 437 18.66 -8.28 -46.21
C GLU A 437 17.21 -7.99 -45.78
N ASN A 438 16.76 -8.52 -44.64
CA ASN A 438 15.51 -8.13 -44.03
C ASN A 438 15.81 -6.96 -43.09
N VAL A 439 15.83 -5.77 -43.67
CA VAL A 439 15.81 -4.47 -42.99
C VAL A 439 14.53 -4.40 -42.14
N GLN A 440 14.55 -5.04 -40.97
CA GLN A 440 13.48 -4.98 -39.98
C GLN A 440 13.50 -3.58 -39.36
N THR A 441 12.81 -2.64 -40.00
CA THR A 441 12.60 -1.30 -39.47
C THR A 441 11.63 -1.37 -38.29
N LEU A 442 11.92 -0.59 -37.26
CA LEU A 442 11.14 -0.55 -36.01
C LEU A 442 10.02 0.49 -36.12
N PHE A 443 9.04 0.23 -37.00
CA PHE A 443 8.01 1.22 -37.39
C PHE A 443 7.24 1.84 -36.24
N ASN A 444 7.02 1.07 -35.16
CA ASN A 444 6.15 1.43 -34.04
C ASN A 444 6.90 1.83 -32.77
N LEU A 445 8.25 1.86 -32.80
CA LEU A 445 9.03 2.09 -31.60
C LEU A 445 8.84 3.51 -31.08
N LYS A 446 8.43 3.61 -29.81
CA LYS A 446 8.19 4.87 -29.09
C LYS A 446 9.13 5.05 -27.91
N VAL A 447 9.43 3.96 -27.20
CA VAL A 447 10.27 3.99 -26.00
C VAL A 447 11.54 3.19 -26.25
N LEU A 448 12.68 3.86 -26.14
CA LEU A 448 13.99 3.25 -26.24
C LEU A 448 14.79 3.57 -24.97
N GLN A 449 15.09 2.55 -24.17
CA GLN A 449 16.01 2.65 -23.03
C GLN A 449 17.11 1.62 -23.21
N MET A 450 18.37 2.03 -23.33
CA MET A 450 19.47 1.12 -23.60
C MET A 450 20.76 1.58 -22.93
N ASP A 451 21.49 0.65 -22.32
CA ASP A 451 22.88 0.85 -21.87
C ASP A 451 23.91 0.00 -22.65
N LEU A 452 23.50 -0.53 -23.80
CA LEU A 452 24.38 -1.31 -24.67
C LEU A 452 25.51 -0.46 -25.28
N VAL A 453 26.68 -1.07 -25.40
CA VAL A 453 27.90 -0.42 -25.93
C VAL A 453 28.18 -0.88 -27.38
N GLY A 454 28.75 0.01 -28.20
CA GLY A 454 29.36 -0.33 -29.47
C GLY A 454 28.40 -0.58 -30.65
N ARG A 455 28.57 -1.73 -31.34
CA ARG A 455 27.85 -2.03 -32.60
C ARG A 455 26.35 -2.26 -32.41
N HIS A 456 25.93 -2.85 -31.29
CA HIS A 456 24.52 -3.15 -31.03
C HIS A 456 23.67 -1.89 -30.94
N LEU A 457 24.13 -0.90 -30.18
CA LEU A 457 23.50 0.40 -30.09
C LEU A 457 23.43 1.05 -31.49
N SER A 458 24.54 1.06 -32.21
CA SER A 458 24.62 1.65 -33.56
C SER A 458 23.62 1.01 -34.53
N ARG A 459 23.43 -0.31 -34.46
CA ARG A 459 22.46 -1.05 -35.26
C ARG A 459 21.03 -0.65 -34.91
N VAL A 460 20.65 -0.67 -33.63
CA VAL A 460 19.28 -0.33 -33.20
C VAL A 460 18.94 1.12 -33.56
N LEU A 461 19.87 2.06 -33.32
CA LEU A 461 19.68 3.46 -33.72
C LEU A 461 19.59 3.60 -35.25
N GLY A 462 20.34 2.80 -36.03
CA GLY A 462 20.21 2.72 -37.48
C GLY A 462 18.82 2.27 -37.93
N LEU A 463 18.28 1.21 -37.32
CA LEU A 463 16.92 0.72 -37.62
C LEU A 463 15.83 1.76 -37.31
N VAL A 464 16.02 2.57 -36.26
CA VAL A 464 15.11 3.68 -35.93
C VAL A 464 15.27 4.83 -36.94
N ARG A 465 16.51 5.21 -37.26
CA ARG A 465 16.82 6.27 -38.23
C ARG A 465 16.21 5.96 -39.60
N ASP A 466 16.39 4.74 -40.07
CA ASP A 466 15.99 4.30 -41.42
C ASP A 466 14.50 3.91 -41.49
N SER A 467 13.79 3.91 -40.36
CA SER A 467 12.34 3.68 -40.34
C SER A 467 11.59 4.85 -40.99
N PRO A 468 10.49 4.63 -41.73
CA PRO A 468 9.70 5.72 -42.28
C PRO A 468 8.82 6.39 -41.21
N SER A 469 8.27 5.63 -40.26
CA SER A 469 7.22 6.09 -39.35
C SER A 469 7.64 6.23 -37.88
N ALA A 470 8.76 5.66 -37.45
CA ALA A 470 9.07 5.63 -36.02
C ALA A 470 9.35 7.04 -35.50
N THR A 471 8.73 7.38 -34.37
CA THR A 471 8.97 8.62 -33.64
C THR A 471 9.05 8.28 -32.16
N LEU A 472 10.18 8.61 -31.54
CA LEU A 472 10.44 8.29 -30.14
C LEU A 472 9.79 9.32 -29.23
N THR A 473 9.04 8.84 -28.24
CA THR A 473 8.50 9.65 -27.14
C THR A 473 9.43 9.63 -25.93
N ARG A 474 10.25 8.59 -25.77
CA ARG A 474 11.23 8.46 -24.69
C ARG A 474 12.52 7.82 -25.17
N LEU A 475 13.65 8.48 -24.88
CA LEU A 475 15.00 8.01 -25.18
C LEU A 475 15.85 8.10 -23.91
N ASP A 476 16.34 6.97 -23.41
CA ASP A 476 17.27 6.89 -22.28
C ASP A 476 18.48 6.05 -22.71
N LEU A 477 19.62 6.71 -22.86
CA LEU A 477 20.89 6.07 -23.22
C LEU A 477 21.91 6.17 -22.08
N SER A 478 21.41 6.27 -20.84
CA SER A 478 22.28 6.36 -19.67
C SER A 478 23.08 5.05 -19.49
N GLY A 479 24.41 5.12 -19.61
CA GLY A 479 25.31 3.94 -19.53
C GLY A 479 25.78 3.38 -20.88
N SER A 480 25.32 3.94 -22.01
CA SER A 480 25.78 3.58 -23.35
C SER A 480 26.99 4.41 -23.80
N ASP A 481 27.95 3.80 -24.53
CA ASP A 481 28.99 4.54 -25.28
C ASP A 481 28.41 5.05 -26.61
N MET A 482 27.54 6.05 -26.53
CA MET A 482 26.92 6.66 -27.70
C MET A 482 27.85 7.72 -28.29
N ALA A 483 28.24 7.56 -29.55
CA ALA A 483 28.87 8.66 -30.27
C ALA A 483 27.85 9.78 -30.59
N PRO A 484 28.20 11.08 -30.42
CA PRO A 484 27.31 12.21 -30.71
C PRO A 484 26.70 12.20 -32.12
N ARG A 485 27.44 11.68 -33.11
CA ARG A 485 26.97 11.50 -34.50
C ARG A 485 25.65 10.73 -34.60
N HIS A 486 25.40 9.75 -33.73
CA HIS A 486 24.17 8.96 -33.78
C HIS A 486 22.97 9.81 -33.36
N LEU A 487 23.14 10.66 -32.34
CA LEU A 487 22.10 11.59 -31.90
C LEU A 487 21.79 12.61 -33.00
N SER A 488 22.83 13.20 -33.61
CA SER A 488 22.67 14.12 -34.73
C SER A 488 21.95 13.47 -35.91
N SER A 489 22.23 12.20 -36.21
CA SER A 489 21.56 11.47 -37.29
C SER A 489 20.07 11.23 -37.02
N LEU A 490 19.68 10.98 -35.77
CA LEU A 490 18.27 10.82 -35.37
C LEU A 490 17.49 12.14 -35.38
N LEU A 491 18.14 13.23 -34.96
CA LEU A 491 17.59 14.58 -35.05
C LEU A 491 17.36 14.99 -36.51
N ALA A 492 18.35 14.78 -37.38
CA ALA A 492 18.26 15.08 -38.81
C ALA A 492 17.16 14.25 -39.51
N ALA A 493 16.97 13.00 -39.08
CA ALA A 493 15.90 12.14 -39.56
C ALA A 493 14.51 12.45 -38.95
N GLY A 494 14.38 13.47 -38.09
CA GLY A 494 13.12 13.91 -37.48
C GLY A 494 12.54 12.93 -36.45
N LYS A 495 13.30 11.92 -36.03
CA LYS A 495 12.82 10.79 -35.20
C LYS A 495 12.56 11.15 -33.74
N LEU A 496 13.03 12.32 -33.31
CA LEU A 496 12.95 12.81 -31.91
C LEU A 496 11.98 13.99 -31.74
N SER A 497 11.20 14.33 -32.77
CA SER A 497 10.28 15.49 -32.75
C SER A 497 9.17 15.40 -31.69
N GLN A 498 8.78 14.19 -31.31
CA GLN A 498 7.76 13.89 -30.28
C GLN A 498 8.37 13.49 -28.92
N LEU A 499 9.67 13.71 -28.74
CA LEU A 499 10.39 13.25 -27.55
C LEU A 499 9.98 14.07 -26.33
N THR A 500 9.50 13.39 -25.29
CA THR A 500 9.09 13.98 -24.00
C THR A 500 10.11 13.74 -22.89
N PHE A 501 10.91 12.67 -22.99
CA PHE A 501 11.96 12.31 -22.04
C PHE A 501 13.28 12.02 -22.75
N LEU A 502 14.36 12.66 -22.30
CA LEU A 502 15.74 12.42 -22.76
C LEU A 502 16.68 12.18 -21.58
N GLY A 503 17.26 10.98 -21.50
CA GLY A 503 18.28 10.62 -20.51
C GLY A 503 19.62 10.32 -21.19
N LEU A 504 20.68 11.05 -20.83
CA LEU A 504 22.03 10.90 -21.39
C LEU A 504 23.07 10.92 -20.27
N ARG A 505 24.01 9.96 -20.28
CA ARG A 505 25.09 9.87 -19.29
C ARG A 505 26.44 9.62 -19.94
N ASP A 506 27.46 10.37 -19.51
CA ASP A 506 28.87 10.20 -19.88
C ASP A 506 29.14 10.26 -21.39
N ILE A 507 28.30 11.00 -22.12
CA ILE A 507 28.46 11.27 -23.56
C ILE A 507 29.24 12.58 -23.75
N ASP A 508 30.16 12.62 -24.72
CA ASP A 508 30.90 13.83 -25.08
C ASP A 508 30.04 14.85 -25.86
N LEU A 509 29.02 15.39 -25.19
CA LEU A 509 28.21 16.47 -25.74
C LEU A 509 28.76 17.85 -25.37
N VAL A 510 28.92 18.68 -26.40
CA VAL A 510 29.10 20.14 -26.31
C VAL A 510 27.80 20.90 -26.53
N ASP A 511 27.80 22.20 -26.21
CA ASP A 511 26.62 23.07 -26.25
C ASP A 511 25.92 23.11 -27.63
N GLU A 512 26.67 23.05 -28.73
CA GLU A 512 26.12 23.02 -30.10
C GLU A 512 25.21 21.79 -30.33
N HIS A 513 25.56 20.64 -29.75
CA HIS A 513 24.72 19.45 -29.82
C HIS A 513 23.43 19.65 -29.01
N VAL A 514 23.52 20.26 -27.83
CA VAL A 514 22.32 20.53 -27.00
C VAL A 514 21.41 21.54 -27.68
N GLN A 515 21.97 22.54 -28.37
CA GLN A 515 21.18 23.46 -29.19
C GLN A 515 20.44 22.71 -30.31
N SER A 516 21.10 21.76 -30.97
CA SER A 516 20.47 20.91 -31.99
C SER A 516 19.34 20.04 -31.39
N ILE A 517 19.53 19.50 -30.19
CA ILE A 517 18.48 18.77 -29.44
C ILE A 517 17.31 19.70 -29.13
N ALA A 518 17.58 20.92 -28.64
CA ALA A 518 16.56 21.89 -28.29
C ALA A 518 15.69 22.30 -29.49
N VAL A 519 16.29 22.37 -30.69
CA VAL A 519 15.56 22.64 -31.94
C VAL A 519 14.80 21.41 -32.43
N GLY A 520 15.41 20.22 -32.37
CA GLY A 520 14.81 18.99 -32.90
C GLY A 520 13.78 18.31 -31.99
N CYS A 521 13.72 18.66 -30.70
CA CYS A 521 12.85 18.05 -29.70
C CYS A 521 11.97 19.09 -28.97
N PRO A 522 11.02 19.76 -29.66
CA PRO A 522 10.24 20.85 -29.07
C PRO A 522 9.29 20.42 -27.95
N MET A 523 8.87 19.14 -27.91
CA MET A 523 7.95 18.57 -26.92
C MET A 523 8.64 18.05 -25.66
N LEU A 524 9.94 18.33 -25.48
CA LEU A 524 10.73 17.76 -24.38
C LEU A 524 10.27 18.31 -23.03
N GLU A 525 9.91 17.43 -22.10
CA GLU A 525 9.40 17.78 -20.77
C GLU A 525 10.39 17.40 -19.65
N HIS A 526 11.12 16.30 -19.81
CA HIS A 526 12.03 15.77 -18.81
C HIS A 526 13.41 15.50 -19.40
N VAL A 527 14.46 16.02 -18.75
CA VAL A 527 15.84 15.83 -19.18
C VAL A 527 16.69 15.35 -18.02
N GLU A 528 17.42 14.25 -18.22
CA GLU A 528 18.42 13.74 -17.30
C GLU A 528 19.79 13.78 -17.97
N PHE A 529 20.67 14.68 -17.50
CA PHE A 529 22.04 14.81 -17.98
C PHE A 529 23.02 14.46 -16.87
N SER A 530 23.90 13.50 -17.17
CA SER A 530 24.94 13.04 -16.25
C SER A 530 26.30 13.08 -16.91
N GLY A 531 27.32 13.64 -16.26
CA GLY A 531 28.70 13.55 -16.75
C GLY A 531 28.99 14.32 -18.05
N LEU A 532 28.14 15.27 -18.46
CA LEU A 532 28.29 15.98 -19.73
C LEU A 532 29.19 17.22 -19.61
N ARG A 533 29.85 17.58 -20.71
CA ARG A 533 30.77 18.74 -20.81
C ARG A 533 30.09 20.03 -21.29
N ILE A 534 28.81 20.20 -20.95
CA ILE A 534 27.96 21.33 -21.36
C ILE A 534 28.02 22.50 -20.38
N THR A 535 27.79 23.72 -20.87
CA THR A 535 27.77 24.95 -20.05
C THR A 535 26.35 25.40 -19.71
N GLY A 536 26.25 26.49 -18.95
CA GLY A 536 24.96 27.15 -18.68
C GLY A 536 24.23 27.66 -19.93
N VAL A 537 24.95 27.89 -21.04
CA VAL A 537 24.33 28.31 -22.32
C VAL A 537 23.45 27.21 -22.87
N ALA A 538 23.92 25.96 -22.87
CA ALA A 538 23.15 24.80 -23.29
C ALA A 538 21.85 24.62 -22.47
N ILE A 539 21.94 24.82 -21.15
CA ILE A 539 20.76 24.75 -20.27
C ILE A 539 19.77 25.87 -20.58
N LYS A 540 20.24 27.09 -20.86
CA LYS A 540 19.35 28.18 -21.26
C LYS A 540 18.65 27.88 -22.59
N GLU A 541 19.39 27.42 -23.60
CA GLU A 541 18.81 27.08 -24.90
C GLU A 541 17.74 25.99 -24.80
N ILE A 542 18.01 24.91 -24.05
CA ILE A 542 17.05 23.82 -23.90
C ILE A 542 15.78 24.30 -23.17
N CYS A 543 15.92 25.10 -22.11
CA CYS A 543 14.78 25.67 -21.37
C CYS A 543 14.00 26.74 -22.15
N MET A 544 14.59 27.39 -23.17
CA MET A 544 13.91 28.40 -23.98
C MET A 544 13.13 27.80 -25.16
N ARG A 545 13.61 26.68 -25.71
CA ARG A 545 13.08 26.12 -26.97
C ARG A 545 12.21 24.86 -26.78
N THR A 546 12.06 24.39 -25.55
CA THR A 546 11.29 23.17 -25.22
C THR A 546 10.31 23.43 -24.08
N GLN A 547 9.53 22.42 -23.70
CA GLN A 547 8.52 22.48 -22.63
C GLN A 547 9.00 21.83 -21.33
N ILE A 548 10.30 21.96 -21.02
CA ILE A 548 10.91 21.29 -19.87
C ILE A 548 10.24 21.69 -18.56
N LYS A 549 9.84 20.69 -17.80
CA LYS A 549 9.29 20.77 -16.44
C LYS A 549 10.31 20.30 -15.40
N GLU A 550 11.13 19.32 -15.76
CA GLU A 550 12.12 18.71 -14.86
C GLU A 550 13.49 18.56 -15.53
N LEU A 551 14.53 19.04 -14.86
CA LEU A 551 15.93 18.93 -15.27
C LEU A 551 16.72 18.25 -14.16
N ARG A 552 17.23 17.04 -14.41
CA ARG A 552 18.13 16.34 -13.50
C ARG A 552 19.56 16.44 -14.00
N LEU A 553 20.44 16.96 -13.15
CA LEU A 553 21.85 17.16 -13.44
C LEU A 553 22.70 16.39 -12.44
N SER A 554 23.60 15.54 -12.92
CA SER A 554 24.62 14.90 -12.09
C SER A 554 26.00 15.06 -12.73
N ALA A 555 27.03 15.33 -11.92
CA ALA A 555 28.42 15.39 -12.37
C ALA A 555 28.66 16.21 -13.66
N CYS A 556 27.98 17.35 -13.83
CA CYS A 556 28.16 18.25 -14.98
C CYS A 556 28.99 19.48 -14.55
N PRO A 557 30.34 19.43 -14.62
CA PRO A 557 31.21 20.38 -13.93
C PRO A 557 31.22 21.81 -14.51
N ARG A 558 30.73 21.98 -15.74
CA ARG A 558 30.79 23.26 -16.48
C ARG A 558 29.49 24.08 -16.38
N ILE A 559 28.47 23.58 -15.68
CA ILE A 559 27.22 24.30 -15.47
C ILE A 559 27.40 25.23 -14.27
N SER A 560 27.24 26.53 -14.48
CA SER A 560 27.32 27.53 -13.41
C SER A 560 26.06 27.52 -12.53
N ALA A 561 26.22 27.92 -11.26
CA ALA A 561 25.10 28.07 -10.33
C ALA A 561 24.04 29.06 -10.85
N ASP A 562 24.46 30.10 -11.57
CA ASP A 562 23.56 31.09 -12.17
C ASP A 562 22.62 30.48 -13.21
N ALA A 563 23.10 29.53 -14.02
CA ALA A 563 22.24 28.84 -14.98
C ALA A 563 21.16 28.00 -14.29
N ILE A 564 21.49 27.39 -13.15
CA ILE A 564 20.57 26.61 -12.33
C ILE A 564 19.53 27.54 -11.68
N ALA A 565 19.98 28.65 -11.10
CA ALA A 565 19.10 29.66 -10.50
C ALA A 565 18.14 30.25 -11.55
N TRP A 566 18.65 30.54 -12.74
CA TRP A 566 17.86 31.02 -13.87
C TRP A 566 16.79 30.02 -14.30
N ALA A 567 17.10 28.72 -14.38
CA ALA A 567 16.11 27.69 -14.73
C ALA A 567 15.02 27.57 -13.64
N ARG A 568 15.41 27.58 -12.36
CA ARG A 568 14.46 27.54 -11.22
C ARG A 568 13.53 28.74 -11.19
N ALA A 569 14.00 29.93 -11.57
CA ALA A 569 13.19 31.14 -11.66
C ALA A 569 12.06 31.05 -12.71
N ARG A 570 12.12 30.06 -13.62
CA ARG A 570 11.09 29.78 -14.63
C ARG A 570 10.19 28.59 -14.24
N GLU A 571 10.12 28.29 -12.94
CA GLU A 571 9.33 27.18 -12.37
C GLU A 571 9.76 25.77 -12.85
N ILE A 572 10.99 25.65 -13.37
CA ILE A 572 11.56 24.36 -13.75
C ILE A 572 12.12 23.66 -12.51
N THR A 573 11.74 22.41 -12.30
CA THR A 573 12.26 21.59 -11.19
C THR A 573 13.68 21.13 -11.53
N VAL A 574 14.69 21.76 -10.92
CA VAL A 574 16.10 21.38 -11.11
C VAL A 574 16.61 20.54 -9.94
N VAL A 575 16.83 19.24 -10.19
CA VAL A 575 17.38 18.29 -9.23
C VAL A 575 18.87 18.08 -9.53
N ILE A 576 19.72 18.40 -8.56
CA ILE A 576 21.15 18.14 -8.64
C ILE A 576 21.44 16.88 -7.85
N GLN A 577 21.90 15.82 -8.51
CA GLN A 577 22.37 14.61 -7.84
C GLN A 577 23.90 14.70 -7.69
N GLU A 578 24.36 14.82 -6.45
CA GLU A 578 25.78 14.66 -6.15
C GLU A 578 26.18 13.20 -6.47
N PRO A 579 27.33 12.96 -7.14
CA PRO A 579 27.81 11.61 -7.36
C PRO A 579 27.97 10.95 -5.99
N GLY A 580 27.31 9.80 -5.80
CA GLY A 580 27.24 9.13 -4.51
C GLY A 580 28.62 8.95 -3.90
N ARG A 581 28.91 9.71 -2.83
CA ARG A 581 29.79 9.20 -1.78
C ARG A 581 29.10 7.94 -1.29
N THR A 582 29.70 6.79 -1.56
CA THR A 582 29.51 5.60 -0.74
C THR A 582 29.53 6.06 0.72
N GLN A 583 28.45 5.80 1.46
CA GLN A 583 28.40 6.06 2.89
C GLN A 583 29.43 5.14 3.57
N THR A 584 30.70 5.53 3.56
CA THR A 584 31.63 5.06 4.57
C THR A 584 31.35 5.87 5.82
N SER A 585 30.88 5.16 6.86
CA SER A 585 30.70 5.67 8.21
C SER A 585 31.97 6.40 8.67
N GLY A 586 31.96 7.73 8.59
CA GLY A 586 33.04 8.60 9.04
C GLY A 586 32.81 9.02 10.48
N ARG A 587 33.51 8.36 11.40
CA ARG A 587 33.70 8.79 12.80
C ARG A 587 34.02 10.29 12.86
N ARG A 588 33.21 11.06 13.61
CA ARG A 588 33.55 12.42 14.05
C ARG A 588 34.72 12.34 15.04
N VAL A 589 35.92 12.73 14.60
CA VAL A 589 37.00 13.16 15.50
C VAL A 589 36.76 14.64 15.80
N ARG A 590 36.51 14.97 17.07
CA ARG A 590 36.53 16.36 17.57
C ARG A 590 37.98 16.71 17.88
N TYR A 591 38.47 17.78 17.27
CA TYR A 591 39.55 18.58 17.82
C TYR A 591 38.95 19.92 18.23
N GLY A 592 39.24 20.35 19.46
CA GLY A 592 38.83 21.63 20.04
C GLY A 592 37.51 21.56 20.79
#